data_AF-A0A847MJY5-F1
#
_entry.id   AF-A0A847MJY5-F1
#
_cell.length_a   1.000
_cell.length_b   1.000
_cell.length_c   1.000
_cell.angle_alpha   90.00
_cell.angle_beta   90.00
_cell.angle_gamma   90.00
#
_symmetry.space_group_name_H-M   'P 1'
#
loop_
_entity.id
_entity.type
_entity.pdbx_description
1 polymer ?
#
loop_
_entity_poly.entity_id
_entity_poly.type
_entity_poly.pdbx_seq_one_letter_code
_entity_poly.pdbx_strand_id
1 'polypeptide(L)'
;MRRLSKKLKLGLSAAGLMAYAVAGSVPVAQAQNKFVSMGTGGVTGVYYAAGGAVCRIANREAAINGFRCSVESTGGSVFNVNTLKAGELDFAFAQSDVAYAAYHGEGNFEG
;
A
#
# COMPACT_ATOMS: atom_id res chain seq x y z
N MET A 1 -55.40 -35.16 -40.91
CA MET A 1 -54.19 -34.32 -40.80
C MET A 1 -53.59 -34.44 -39.40
N ARG A 2 -52.27 -34.59 -39.33
CA ARG A 2 -51.46 -35.13 -38.22
C ARG A 2 -51.71 -34.44 -36.85
N ARG A 3 -52.09 -35.21 -35.82
CA ARG A 3 -51.89 -34.84 -34.40
C ARG A 3 -50.66 -35.60 -33.86
N LEU A 4 -49.47 -35.15 -34.27
CA LEU A 4 -48.24 -35.25 -33.48
C LEU A 4 -48.35 -34.22 -32.33
N SER A 5 -47.81 -34.37 -31.14
CA SER A 5 -47.07 -35.44 -30.50
C SER A 5 -46.73 -34.96 -29.08
N LYS A 6 -46.59 -35.94 -28.17
CA LYS A 6 -45.69 -35.92 -27.00
C LYS A 6 -46.04 -35.00 -25.83
N LYS A 7 -46.52 -35.67 -24.77
CA LYS A 7 -46.48 -35.21 -23.38
C LYS A 7 -45.03 -34.83 -23.01
N LEU A 8 -44.76 -33.54 -22.86
CA LEU A 8 -43.52 -33.06 -22.26
C LEU A 8 -43.68 -33.17 -20.74
N LYS A 9 -43.19 -34.27 -20.16
CA LYS A 9 -43.11 -34.42 -18.70
C LYS A 9 -42.03 -33.46 -18.20
N LEU A 10 -42.47 -32.41 -17.52
CA LEU A 10 -41.63 -31.48 -16.79
C LEU A 10 -41.03 -32.22 -15.58
N GLY A 11 -39.93 -32.94 -15.81
CA GLY A 11 -39.14 -33.57 -14.76
C GLY A 11 -38.11 -32.56 -14.23
N LEU A 12 -38.56 -31.62 -13.41
CA LEU A 12 -37.66 -30.73 -12.66
C LEU A 12 -36.99 -31.57 -11.57
N SER A 13 -35.89 -32.23 -11.93
CA SER A 13 -35.05 -32.95 -10.98
C SER A 13 -34.37 -31.93 -10.09
N ALA A 14 -34.73 -31.91 -8.80
CA ALA A 14 -34.16 -31.04 -7.76
C ALA A 14 -32.63 -31.18 -7.57
N ALA A 15 -31.98 -32.08 -8.32
CA ALA A 15 -30.52 -32.25 -8.34
C ALA A 15 -29.78 -31.24 -9.23
N GLY A 16 -30.48 -30.52 -10.13
CA GLY A 16 -29.82 -29.58 -11.06
C GLY A 16 -29.47 -28.20 -10.46
N LEU A 17 -30.07 -27.82 -9.33
CA LEU A 17 -29.88 -26.50 -8.70
C LEU A 17 -28.73 -26.46 -7.68
N MET A 18 -28.21 -27.61 -7.25
CA MET A 18 -27.10 -27.68 -6.29
C MET A 18 -25.71 -27.53 -6.92
N ALA A 19 -25.59 -27.67 -8.25
CA ALA A 19 -24.29 -27.60 -8.92
C ALA A 19 -23.82 -26.16 -9.23
N TYR A 20 -24.68 -25.15 -9.13
CA TYR A 20 -24.32 -23.75 -9.38
C TYR A 20 -23.82 -22.98 -8.15
N ALA A 21 -23.97 -23.55 -6.94
CA ALA A 21 -23.65 -22.83 -5.70
C ALA A 21 -22.17 -22.90 -5.29
N VAL A 22 -21.35 -23.75 -5.92
CA VAL A 22 -19.94 -23.98 -5.50
C VAL A 22 -18.91 -23.32 -6.43
N ALA A 23 -19.32 -22.71 -7.54
CA ALA A 23 -18.40 -22.08 -8.50
C ALA A 23 -18.04 -20.60 -8.19
N GLY A 24 -18.57 -20.02 -7.10
CA GLY A 24 -18.52 -18.58 -6.84
C GLY A 24 -17.39 -18.07 -5.94
N SER A 25 -16.64 -18.94 -5.26
CA SER A 25 -15.61 -18.53 -4.28
C SER A 25 -14.20 -18.67 -4.85
N VAL A 26 -13.91 -18.00 -5.96
CA VAL A 26 -12.52 -17.73 -6.33
C VAL A 26 -12.11 -16.49 -5.51
N PRO A 27 -11.13 -16.58 -4.58
CA PRO A 27 -10.66 -15.40 -3.88
C PRO A 27 -10.00 -14.50 -4.93
N VAL A 28 -10.69 -13.41 -5.28
CA VAL A 28 -10.07 -12.34 -6.06
C VAL A 28 -9.03 -11.74 -5.14
N ALA A 29 -7.75 -11.96 -5.44
CA ALA A 29 -6.67 -11.34 -4.69
C ALA A 29 -6.84 -9.82 -4.78
N GLN A 30 -7.32 -9.21 -3.70
CA GLN A 30 -7.34 -7.76 -3.56
C GLN A 30 -5.88 -7.33 -3.51
N ALA A 31 -5.44 -6.56 -4.51
CA ALA A 31 -4.13 -5.94 -4.49
C ALA A 31 -4.03 -5.08 -3.22
N GLN A 32 -3.26 -5.54 -2.24
CA GLN A 32 -2.99 -4.75 -1.04
C GLN A 32 -2.09 -3.60 -1.45
N ASN A 33 -2.60 -2.37 -1.33
CA ASN A 33 -1.78 -1.19 -1.50
C ASN A 33 -0.71 -1.19 -0.41
N LYS A 34 0.56 -1.41 -0.77
CA LYS A 34 1.67 -1.17 0.14
C LYS A 34 1.74 0.33 0.42
N PHE A 35 1.81 0.72 1.68
CA PHE A 35 2.02 2.11 2.06
C PHE A 35 3.46 2.29 2.51
N VAL A 36 4.05 3.41 2.10
CA VAL A 36 5.36 3.84 2.59
C VAL A 36 5.24 5.20 3.26
N SER A 37 5.89 5.34 4.40
CA SER A 37 5.93 6.58 5.18
C SER A 37 7.24 7.34 4.93
N MET A 38 7.14 8.65 4.80
CA MET A 38 8.28 9.54 4.60
C MET A 38 8.41 10.54 5.75
N GLY A 39 9.45 10.40 6.56
CA GLY A 39 9.78 11.36 7.61
C GLY A 39 10.20 12.70 7.03
N THR A 40 9.65 13.79 7.55
CA THR A 40 9.93 15.15 7.04
C THR A 40 10.44 16.07 8.15
N GLY A 41 9.65 17.04 8.58
CA GLY A 41 9.89 17.97 9.67
C GLY A 41 8.55 18.60 10.08
N GLY A 42 8.58 19.78 10.70
CA GLY A 42 7.34 20.50 11.03
C GLY A 42 6.49 20.82 9.79
N VAL A 43 5.17 20.86 9.93
CA VAL A 43 4.21 21.07 8.81
C VAL A 43 4.40 22.39 8.05
N THR A 44 5.03 23.39 8.67
CA THR A 44 5.38 24.68 8.05
C THR A 44 6.78 24.71 7.43
N GLY A 45 7.55 23.61 7.56
CA GLY A 45 8.93 23.51 7.13
C GLY A 45 9.09 23.03 5.69
N VAL A 46 10.32 23.19 5.17
CA VAL A 46 10.65 22.85 3.78
C VAL A 46 10.55 21.35 3.51
N TYR A 47 10.98 20.51 4.46
CA TYR A 47 10.90 19.05 4.29
C TYR A 47 9.47 18.56 4.12
N TYR A 48 8.51 19.15 4.83
CA TYR A 48 7.11 18.76 4.72
C TYR A 48 6.55 19.10 3.32
N ALA A 49 6.83 20.30 2.82
CA ALA A 49 6.44 20.71 1.47
C ALA A 49 7.13 19.87 0.37
N ALA A 50 8.44 19.63 0.52
CA ALA A 50 9.23 18.83 -0.40
C ALA A 50 8.78 17.37 -0.44
N GLY A 51 8.62 16.74 0.73
CA GLY A 51 8.09 15.37 0.83
C GLY A 51 6.70 15.25 0.24
N GLY A 52 5.83 16.25 0.47
CA GLY A 52 4.51 16.29 -0.16
C GLY A 52 4.61 16.28 -1.69
N ALA A 53 5.57 16.99 -2.28
CA ALA A 53 5.83 16.95 -3.72
C ALA A 53 6.33 15.58 -4.18
N VAL A 54 7.27 14.97 -3.46
CA VAL A 54 7.81 13.64 -3.77
C VAL A 54 6.71 12.58 -3.70
N CYS A 55 5.94 12.52 -2.61
CA CYS A 55 4.84 11.57 -2.47
C CYS A 55 3.76 11.80 -3.53
N ARG A 56 3.48 13.05 -3.95
CA ARG A 56 2.54 13.31 -5.06
C ARG A 56 3.01 12.65 -6.36
N ILE A 57 4.31 12.71 -6.68
CA ILE A 57 4.87 12.06 -7.87
C ILE A 57 4.82 10.54 -7.70
N ALA A 58 5.30 10.01 -6.57
CA ALA A 58 5.31 8.57 -6.29
C ALA A 58 3.90 7.96 -6.38
N ASN A 59 2.88 8.69 -5.90
CA ASN A 59 1.49 8.25 -5.95
C ASN A 59 0.87 8.29 -7.36
N ARG A 60 1.36 9.14 -8.27
CA ARG A 60 0.95 9.10 -9.70
C ARG A 60 1.43 7.82 -10.36
N GLU A 61 2.63 7.39 -10.00
CA GLU A 61 3.27 6.17 -10.51
C GLU A 61 3.00 4.93 -9.62
N ALA A 62 1.99 4.97 -8.74
CA ALA A 62 1.75 3.90 -7.76
C ALA A 62 1.52 2.51 -8.38
N ALA A 63 0.93 2.46 -9.59
CA ALA A 63 0.73 1.20 -10.32
C ALA A 63 2.06 0.56 -10.77
N ILE A 64 3.09 1.36 -11.01
CA ILE A 64 4.44 0.90 -11.40
C ILE A 64 5.26 0.62 -10.14
N ASN A 65 5.22 1.54 -9.17
CA ASN A 65 5.99 1.45 -7.93
C ASN A 65 5.49 0.34 -6.98
N GLY A 66 4.21 -0.05 -7.09
CA GLY A 66 3.58 -1.02 -6.21
C GLY A 66 3.32 -0.50 -4.80
N PHE A 67 3.41 0.81 -4.57
CA PHE A 67 3.15 1.43 -3.27
C PHE A 67 2.51 2.82 -3.37
N ARG A 68 1.93 3.27 -2.27
CA ARG A 68 1.46 4.64 -2.03
C ARG A 68 2.30 5.30 -0.95
N CYS A 69 2.56 6.59 -1.09
CA CYS A 69 3.43 7.38 -0.21
C CYS A 69 2.61 8.38 0.62
N SER A 70 2.87 8.44 1.93
CA SER A 70 2.45 9.53 2.82
C SER A 70 3.67 10.21 3.44
N VAL A 71 3.50 11.49 3.80
CA VAL A 71 4.51 12.21 4.60
C VAL A 71 4.08 12.25 6.06
N GLU A 72 5.06 12.11 6.94
CA GLU A 72 4.90 12.23 8.37
C GLU A 72 5.57 13.52 8.85
N SER A 73 4.88 14.32 9.66
CA SER A 73 5.48 15.47 10.33
C SER A 73 6.29 14.99 11.52
N THR A 74 7.53 15.45 11.64
CA THR A 74 8.48 14.93 12.64
C THR A 74 9.28 16.05 13.28
N GLY A 75 10.13 15.67 14.25
CA GLY A 75 11.12 16.55 14.87
C GLY A 75 12.33 16.90 13.99
N GLY A 76 12.42 16.39 12.76
CA GLY A 76 13.52 16.64 11.83
C GLY A 76 14.58 15.52 11.77
N SER A 77 15.76 15.82 11.22
CA SER A 77 16.74 14.84 10.74
C SER A 77 17.16 13.77 11.75
N VAL A 78 17.47 14.15 13.00
CA VAL A 78 17.93 13.17 14.03
C VAL A 78 16.82 12.19 14.39
N PHE A 79 15.60 12.70 14.59
CA PHE A 79 14.43 11.88 14.81
C PHE A 79 14.21 10.94 13.62
N ASN A 80 14.18 11.49 12.41
CA ASN A 80 13.96 10.74 11.17
C ASN A 80 14.91 9.57 11.02
N VAL A 81 16.22 9.77 11.24
CA VAL A 81 17.22 8.71 11.12
C VAL A 81 17.03 7.62 12.16
N ASN A 82 16.74 7.98 13.41
CA ASN A 82 16.51 7.00 14.48
C ASN A 82 15.23 6.19 14.22
N THR A 83 14.17 6.82 13.74
CA THR A 83 12.91 6.17 13.39
C THR A 83 13.06 5.29 12.13
N LEU A 84 13.90 5.67 11.17
CA LEU A 84 14.33 4.81 10.06
C LEU A 84 15.07 3.56 10.59
N LYS A 85 16.03 3.74 11.50
CA LYS A 85 16.76 2.64 12.14
C LYS A 85 15.84 1.68 12.90
N ALA A 86 14.77 2.20 13.50
CA ALA A 86 13.74 1.42 14.17
C ALA A 86 12.77 0.69 13.22
N GLY A 87 12.76 1.01 11.92
CA GLY A 87 11.85 0.42 10.94
C GLY A 87 10.42 0.99 10.98
N GLU A 88 10.24 2.15 11.61
CA GLU A 88 8.95 2.83 11.71
C GLU A 88 8.69 3.81 10.55
N LEU A 89 9.77 4.27 9.89
CA LEU A 89 9.73 5.01 8.64
C LEU A 89 10.33 4.18 7.50
N ASP A 90 9.81 4.33 6.28
CA ASP A 90 10.39 3.71 5.08
C ASP A 90 11.42 4.62 4.39
N PHE A 91 11.16 5.94 4.41
CA PHE A 91 12.03 6.97 3.86
C PHE A 91 12.07 8.18 4.80
N ALA A 92 13.09 9.03 4.69
CA ALA A 92 13.06 10.33 5.36
C ALA A 92 14.01 11.36 4.75
N PHE A 93 13.72 12.63 5.00
CA PHE A 93 14.69 13.71 4.80
C PHE A 93 15.68 13.75 5.97
N ALA A 94 16.94 14.00 5.65
CA ALA A 94 17.97 14.34 6.61
C ALA A 94 18.92 15.38 5.99
N GLN A 95 19.46 16.25 6.83
CA GLN A 95 20.59 17.10 6.43
C GLN A 95 21.86 16.24 6.32
N SER A 96 22.79 16.66 5.46
CA SER A 96 23.99 15.89 5.13
C SER A 96 24.93 15.67 6.31
N ASP A 97 25.02 16.65 7.22
CA ASP A 97 25.76 16.56 8.47
C ASP A 97 25.17 15.50 9.40
N VAL A 98 23.84 15.46 9.55
CA VAL A 98 23.15 14.45 10.37
C VAL A 98 23.27 13.06 9.73
N ALA A 99 23.14 12.96 8.41
CA ALA A 99 23.34 11.69 7.70
C ALA A 99 24.78 11.19 7.82
N TYR A 100 25.77 12.09 7.76
CA TYR A 100 27.18 11.77 7.96
C TYR A 100 27.43 11.25 9.39
N ALA A 101 26.95 11.98 10.41
CA ALA A 101 27.10 11.58 11.80
C ALA A 101 26.45 10.22 12.07
N ALA A 102 25.25 9.98 11.50
CA ALA A 102 24.57 8.70 11.62
C ALA A 102 25.32 7.53 10.98
N TYR A 103 25.91 7.76 9.81
CA TYR A 103 26.67 6.74 9.11
C TYR A 103 27.95 6.34 9.86
N HIS A 104 28.59 7.30 10.53
CA HIS A 104 29.82 7.07 11.30
C HIS A 104 29.59 6.76 12.78
N GLY A 105 28.34 6.82 13.26
CA GLY A 105 28.01 6.58 14.68
C GLY A 105 28.52 7.67 15.61
N GLU A 106 28.43 8.94 15.20
CA GLU A 106 28.92 10.10 15.95
C GLU A 106 27.78 10.88 16.64
N GLY A 107 28.07 11.50 17.79
CA GLY A 107 27.14 12.37 18.51
C GLY A 107 25.81 11.67 18.88
N ASN A 108 24.71 12.14 18.30
CA ASN A 108 23.36 11.60 18.57
C ASN A 108 23.15 10.13 18.15
N PHE A 109 24.16 9.51 17.52
CA PHE A 109 24.10 8.14 17.01
C PHE A 109 25.19 7.24 17.59
N GLU A 110 25.89 7.69 18.63
CA GLU A 110 26.86 6.88 19.36
C GLU A 110 26.19 5.66 20.02
N GLY A 111 26.67 4.46 19.71
CA GLY A 111 26.17 3.19 20.25
C GLY A 111 26.79 1.96 19.60
#